data_AF-A0A929WCA8-F1
#
_entry.id   AF-A0A929WCA8-F1
#
_cell.length_a   1.000
_cell.length_b   1.000
_cell.length_c   1.000
_cell.angle_alpha   90.00
_cell.angle_beta   90.00
_cell.angle_gamma   90.00
#
_symmetry.space_group_name_H-M   'P 1'
#
loop_
_entity.id
_entity.type
_entity.pdbx_description
1 polymer ?
#
loop_
_entity_poly.entity_id
_entity_poly.type
_entity_poly.pdbx_seq_one_letter_code
_entity_poly.pdbx_strand_id
1 'polypeptide(L)'
;YKLVAVDEGSRRVAHWETGANRILELPALASGEHHVLPETEVYFPELLPRMAGTAIPVFSLRSEGSQGVGDFGDLRRMVDWTAATGQRVLQILPIHDTTLTGENTDSYPYNAISVYAFHPMYVDLRALPALPDARQQAAFDREFRELNALPTIDYARVNKLKRDFLLLSFRAHGRELLKSQAYATFAARHAQWLPAYAAFSALRDKFAIPDFHRWPQHAECDAEAVAATFAAGTAERETYDFYCYVQYLLHTQLSEVTAHARRSGVVLKGDIPIGIARCSVEAWTEPHYFNLNGSAGAPPDAFSLTGQNWGFPTYNWAAMAADGYAWWKRRYFKMAEHFSAYRIDHILG
;
A
#
# COMPACT_ATOMS: atom_id res chain seq x y z
N TYR A 1 -2.50 15.87 -35.19
CA TYR A 1 -1.22 16.49 -34.83
C TYR A 1 -0.31 15.45 -34.17
N LYS A 2 0.97 15.77 -33.99
CA LYS A 2 1.96 14.88 -33.39
C LYS A 2 3.02 15.70 -32.67
N LEU A 3 3.55 15.20 -31.56
CA LEU A 3 4.56 15.91 -30.78
C LEU A 3 5.97 15.51 -31.23
N VAL A 4 6.92 16.42 -31.07
CA VAL A 4 8.32 16.24 -31.44
C VAL A 4 9.23 16.67 -30.29
N ALA A 5 10.31 15.95 -30.07
CA ALA A 5 11.40 16.39 -29.21
C ALA A 5 12.37 17.21 -30.07
N VAL A 6 12.68 18.42 -29.61
CA VAL A 6 13.61 19.33 -30.28
C VAL A 6 14.89 19.46 -29.48
N ASP A 7 16.02 19.49 -30.18
CA ASP A 7 17.31 19.83 -29.57
C ASP A 7 17.29 21.31 -29.13
N GLU A 8 17.61 21.59 -27.87
CA GLU A 8 17.43 22.92 -27.27
C GLU A 8 18.30 24.00 -27.94
N GLY A 9 19.50 23.62 -28.40
CA GLY A 9 20.43 24.53 -29.07
C GLY A 9 20.06 24.81 -30.52
N SER A 10 19.92 23.77 -31.34
CA SER A 10 19.68 23.89 -32.77
C SER A 10 18.21 24.11 -33.14
N ARG A 11 17.28 23.86 -32.21
CA ARG A 11 15.82 23.84 -32.43
C ARG A 11 15.36 22.89 -33.53
N ARG A 12 16.22 21.96 -33.95
CA ARG A 12 15.88 20.94 -34.94
C ARG A 12 15.12 19.81 -34.27
N VAL A 13 14.18 19.21 -35.00
CA VAL A 13 13.50 18.00 -34.57
C VAL A 13 14.51 16.88 -34.46
N ALA A 14 14.70 16.37 -33.24
CA ALA A 14 15.56 15.24 -32.94
C ALA A 14 14.77 13.93 -33.02
N HIS A 15 13.56 13.90 -32.45
CA HIS A 15 12.71 12.71 -32.43
C HIS A 15 11.25 13.08 -32.70
N TRP A 16 10.57 12.23 -33.44
CA TRP A 16 9.12 12.25 -33.53
C TRP A 16 8.54 11.34 -32.45
N GLU A 17 7.40 11.73 -31.89
CA GLU A 17 6.67 10.87 -30.98
C GLU A 17 6.36 9.51 -31.64
N THR A 18 6.23 8.44 -30.85
CA THR A 18 5.86 7.13 -31.39
C THR A 18 4.35 6.95 -31.37
N GLY A 19 3.81 6.14 -32.29
CA GLY A 19 2.37 5.88 -32.38
C GLY A 19 1.66 6.70 -33.45
N ALA A 20 0.34 6.55 -33.49
CA ALA A 20 -0.53 7.19 -34.47
C ALA A 20 -0.59 8.71 -34.28
N ASN A 21 -0.98 9.43 -35.34
CA ASN A 21 -1.25 10.85 -35.22
C ASN A 21 -2.45 11.09 -34.29
N ARG A 22 -2.33 12.06 -33.40
CA ARG A 22 -3.43 12.54 -32.55
C ARG A 22 -4.46 13.26 -33.42
N ILE A 23 -5.73 13.15 -33.10
CA ILE A 23 -6.79 13.92 -33.77
C ILE A 23 -7.27 14.96 -32.77
N LEU A 24 -7.26 16.22 -33.20
CA LEU A 24 -7.83 17.31 -32.41
C LEU A 24 -9.14 17.73 -33.04
N GLU A 25 -10.23 17.44 -32.35
CA GLU A 25 -11.54 18.00 -32.67
C GLU A 25 -11.76 19.25 -31.82
N LEU A 26 -11.84 20.41 -32.49
CA LEU A 26 -12.11 21.67 -31.82
C LEU A 26 -13.62 21.87 -31.72
N PRO A 27 -14.20 22.02 -30.51
CA PRO A 27 -15.58 22.43 -30.39
C PRO A 27 -15.76 23.87 -30.92
N ALA A 28 -16.99 24.23 -31.28
CA ALA A 28 -17.31 25.63 -31.55
C ALA A 28 -17.16 26.42 -30.24
N LEU A 29 -16.21 27.35 -30.21
CA LEU A 29 -15.92 28.18 -29.03
C LEU A 29 -16.53 29.57 -29.20
N ALA A 30 -17.13 30.09 -28.14
CA ALA A 30 -17.57 31.48 -28.09
C ALA A 30 -16.37 32.43 -27.90
N SER A 31 -16.58 33.72 -28.20
CA SER A 31 -15.56 34.74 -27.96
C SER A 31 -15.18 34.80 -26.48
N GLY A 32 -13.90 34.56 -26.18
CA GLY A 32 -13.37 34.55 -24.81
C GLY A 32 -13.32 33.16 -24.15
N GLU A 33 -13.79 32.11 -24.81
CA GLU A 33 -13.63 30.74 -24.34
C GLU A 33 -12.28 30.16 -24.73
N HIS A 34 -11.63 29.49 -23.78
CA HIS A 34 -10.40 28.75 -23.97
C HIS A 34 -10.67 27.25 -23.84
N HIS A 35 -10.36 26.49 -24.89
CA HIS A 35 -10.35 25.04 -24.81
C HIS A 35 -8.95 24.56 -24.42
N VAL A 36 -8.82 23.98 -23.24
CA VAL A 36 -7.56 23.41 -22.74
C VAL A 36 -7.65 21.90 -22.82
N LEU A 37 -6.77 21.30 -23.62
CA LEU A 37 -6.65 19.84 -23.72
C LEU A 37 -5.65 19.37 -22.67
N PRO A 38 -6.05 18.54 -21.70
CA PRO A 38 -5.09 17.85 -20.86
C PRO A 38 -4.42 16.75 -21.69
N GLU A 39 -3.28 17.06 -22.31
CA GLU A 39 -2.44 16.04 -22.93
C GLU A 39 -1.62 15.35 -21.86
N THR A 40 -1.79 14.04 -21.73
CA THR A 40 -1.31 13.34 -20.53
C THR A 40 -0.03 12.57 -20.72
N GLU A 41 0.31 12.11 -21.94
CA GLU A 41 1.55 11.35 -22.15
C GLU A 41 2.15 11.60 -23.53
N VAL A 42 3.47 11.79 -23.56
CA VAL A 42 4.29 11.78 -24.78
C VAL A 42 5.24 10.58 -24.72
N TYR A 43 5.40 9.88 -25.84
CA TYR A 43 6.22 8.67 -25.88
C TYR A 43 7.37 8.77 -26.88
N PHE A 44 8.57 8.97 -26.34
CA PHE A 44 9.84 9.01 -27.07
C PHE A 44 10.78 7.90 -26.55
N PRO A 45 10.65 6.65 -27.04
CA PRO A 45 11.39 5.50 -26.52
C PRO A 45 12.90 5.65 -26.67
N GLU A 46 13.34 6.35 -27.72
CA GLU A 46 14.75 6.64 -28.01
C GLU A 46 15.38 7.59 -26.97
N LEU A 47 14.56 8.36 -26.26
CA LEU A 47 14.98 9.28 -25.20
C LEU A 47 14.87 8.67 -23.80
N LEU A 48 14.33 7.45 -23.66
CA LEU A 48 14.19 6.83 -22.36
C LEU A 48 15.56 6.38 -21.84
N PRO A 49 15.93 6.76 -20.60
CA PRO A 49 17.18 6.29 -20.02
C PRO A 49 17.14 4.78 -19.82
N ARG A 50 18.23 4.08 -20.20
CA ARG A 50 18.40 2.68 -19.82
C ARG A 50 18.70 2.62 -18.32
N MET A 51 17.85 1.91 -17.59
CA MET A 51 17.97 1.78 -16.14
C MET A 51 18.19 0.33 -15.73
N ALA A 52 19.00 0.14 -14.69
CA ALA A 52 19.14 -1.12 -13.98
C ALA A 52 18.73 -0.92 -12.52
N GLY A 53 18.33 -2.01 -11.87
CA GLY A 53 17.79 -1.96 -10.52
C GLY A 53 17.70 -3.30 -9.83
N THR A 54 17.38 -3.25 -8.55
CA THR A 54 17.21 -4.42 -7.68
C THR A 54 15.74 -4.62 -7.37
N ALA A 55 15.27 -5.86 -7.44
CA ALA A 55 13.95 -6.26 -6.96
C ALA A 55 14.12 -7.04 -5.65
N ILE A 56 13.53 -6.54 -4.57
CA ILE A 56 13.70 -7.13 -3.23
C ILE A 56 12.43 -6.97 -2.38
N PRO A 57 11.94 -8.03 -1.72
CA PRO A 57 10.87 -7.89 -0.75
C PRO A 57 11.33 -7.07 0.47
N VAL A 58 10.54 -6.09 0.93
CA VAL A 58 10.90 -5.26 2.10
C VAL A 58 11.14 -6.14 3.32
N PHE A 59 10.27 -7.14 3.56
CA PHE A 59 10.41 -8.04 4.70
C PHE A 59 11.75 -8.82 4.70
N SER A 60 12.38 -9.01 3.54
CA SER A 60 13.65 -9.74 3.43
C SER A 60 14.89 -8.89 3.72
N LEU A 61 14.74 -7.56 3.82
CA LEU A 61 15.85 -6.68 4.17
C LEU A 61 16.33 -6.98 5.60
N ARG A 62 17.64 -6.89 5.80
CA ARG A 62 18.26 -7.03 7.12
C ARG A 62 19.28 -5.92 7.34
N SER A 63 19.22 -5.32 8.51
CA SER A 63 20.26 -4.45 9.07
C SER A 63 20.53 -4.82 10.52
N GLU A 64 21.62 -4.32 11.08
CA GLU A 64 21.94 -4.51 12.51
C GLU A 64 20.82 -3.99 13.43
N GLY A 65 20.04 -3.00 12.96
CA GLY A 65 18.93 -2.43 13.70
C GLY A 65 17.56 -2.99 13.34
N SER A 66 17.43 -3.97 12.45
CA SER A 66 16.12 -4.53 12.08
C SER A 66 15.47 -5.21 13.29
N GLN A 67 14.15 -5.11 13.39
CA GLN A 67 13.36 -5.67 14.49
C GLN A 67 12.86 -7.09 14.15
N GLY A 68 13.75 -7.96 13.66
CA GLY A 68 13.41 -9.32 13.20
C GLY A 68 12.84 -9.41 11.77
N VAL A 69 12.57 -8.27 11.14
CA VAL A 69 12.09 -8.16 9.76
C VAL A 69 12.52 -6.81 9.17
N GLY A 70 12.69 -6.75 7.85
CA GLY A 70 12.93 -5.49 7.17
C GLY A 70 11.73 -4.54 7.25
N ASP A 71 12.01 -3.28 7.58
CA ASP A 71 11.02 -2.20 7.74
C ASP A 71 11.30 -0.99 6.83
N PHE A 72 10.52 0.09 6.95
CA PHE A 72 10.74 1.29 6.12
C PHE A 72 12.04 2.04 6.41
N GLY A 73 12.61 1.90 7.61
CA GLY A 73 13.94 2.43 7.88
C GLY A 73 15.02 1.61 7.17
N ASP A 74 14.86 0.29 7.07
CA ASP A 74 15.75 -0.56 6.27
C ASP A 74 15.57 -0.31 4.77
N LEU A 75 14.33 -0.05 4.31
CA LEU A 75 14.06 0.34 2.93
C LEU A 75 14.75 1.66 2.56
N ARG A 76 14.78 2.64 3.48
CA ARG A 76 15.54 3.87 3.29
C ARG A 76 17.04 3.59 3.06
N ARG A 77 17.64 2.68 3.83
CA ARG A 77 19.05 2.27 3.63
C ARG A 77 19.25 1.53 2.32
N MET A 78 18.26 0.73 1.89
CA MET A 78 18.30 0.06 0.59
C MET A 78 18.29 1.06 -0.58
N VAL A 79 17.61 2.19 -0.42
CA VAL A 79 17.70 3.31 -1.38
C VAL A 79 19.12 3.87 -1.44
N ASP A 80 19.78 4.09 -0.29
CA ASP A 80 21.17 4.56 -0.25
C ASP A 80 22.12 3.57 -0.96
N TRP A 81 21.97 2.28 -0.69
CA TRP A 81 22.75 1.24 -1.35
C TRP A 81 22.49 1.17 -2.87
N THR A 82 21.23 1.32 -3.29
CA THR A 82 20.86 1.35 -4.71
C THR A 82 21.55 2.51 -5.41
N ALA A 83 21.53 3.71 -4.82
CA ALA A 83 22.22 4.88 -5.37
C ALA A 83 23.75 4.69 -5.37
N ALA A 84 24.33 4.19 -4.28
CA ALA A 84 25.77 3.97 -4.15
C ALA A 84 26.33 2.96 -5.14
N THR A 85 25.51 2.01 -5.60
CA THR A 85 25.88 1.02 -6.62
C THR A 85 25.59 1.47 -8.05
N GLY A 86 25.16 2.72 -8.26
CA GLY A 86 24.85 3.28 -9.58
C GLY A 86 23.54 2.78 -10.19
N GLN A 87 22.74 2.02 -9.42
CA GLN A 87 21.42 1.57 -9.84
C GLN A 87 20.40 2.70 -9.73
N ARG A 88 19.32 2.60 -10.51
CA ARG A 88 18.32 3.68 -10.65
C ARG A 88 16.90 3.24 -10.35
N VAL A 89 16.67 1.95 -10.16
CA VAL A 89 15.35 1.41 -9.81
C VAL A 89 15.47 0.50 -8.59
N LEU A 90 14.60 0.69 -7.61
CA LEU A 90 14.41 -0.24 -6.51
C LEU A 90 12.97 -0.72 -6.55
N GLN A 91 12.77 -1.97 -6.93
CA GLN A 91 11.45 -2.61 -6.93
C GLN A 91 11.22 -3.35 -5.62
N ILE A 92 10.03 -3.15 -5.05
CA ILE A 92 9.57 -3.91 -3.88
C ILE A 92 8.35 -4.76 -4.22
N LEU A 93 8.14 -5.81 -3.42
CA LEU A 93 6.89 -6.59 -3.41
C LEU A 93 5.74 -5.79 -2.76
N PRO A 94 4.50 -6.26 -2.84
CA PRO A 94 3.39 -5.62 -2.15
C PRO A 94 3.65 -5.50 -0.64
N ILE A 95 3.27 -4.36 -0.06
CA ILE A 95 3.51 -4.00 1.34
C ILE A 95 2.20 -3.79 2.12
N HIS A 96 1.09 -4.23 1.54
CA HIS A 96 -0.24 -4.05 2.11
C HIS A 96 -0.49 -5.00 3.28
N ASP A 97 -1.40 -4.61 4.17
CA ASP A 97 -1.75 -5.45 5.32
C ASP A 97 -2.41 -6.75 4.87
N THR A 98 -1.94 -7.87 5.42
CA THR A 98 -2.41 -9.23 5.14
C THR A 98 -2.94 -9.92 6.39
N THR A 99 -2.97 -9.21 7.52
CA THR A 99 -3.29 -9.80 8.83
C THR A 99 -4.75 -10.27 8.88
N LEU A 100 -4.96 -11.57 9.05
CA LEU A 100 -6.27 -12.21 9.20
C LEU A 100 -6.34 -13.01 10.50
N THR A 101 -5.37 -13.89 10.72
CA THR A 101 -5.30 -14.77 11.90
C THR A 101 -4.18 -14.38 12.86
N GLY A 102 -3.18 -13.63 12.39
CA GLY A 102 -1.93 -13.37 13.11
C GLY A 102 -0.93 -14.53 13.04
N GLU A 103 -1.19 -15.53 12.20
CA GLU A 103 -0.33 -16.70 12.00
C GLU A 103 0.51 -16.58 10.73
N ASN A 104 1.41 -17.55 10.52
CA ASN A 104 2.30 -17.57 9.34
C ASN A 104 1.56 -17.67 8.00
N THR A 105 0.29 -18.11 7.99
CA THR A 105 -0.56 -18.12 6.80
C THR A 105 -0.81 -16.74 6.23
N ASP A 106 -0.69 -15.70 7.05
CA ASP A 106 -0.89 -14.30 6.65
C ASP A 106 0.33 -13.71 5.94
N SER A 107 1.45 -14.44 5.87
CA SER A 107 2.71 -13.92 5.31
C SER A 107 2.72 -13.73 3.79
N TYR A 108 1.67 -14.15 3.08
CA TYR A 108 1.58 -14.05 1.63
C TYR A 108 1.20 -12.62 1.18
N PRO A 109 2.13 -11.82 0.60
CA PRO A 109 1.92 -10.38 0.37
C PRO A 109 0.83 -10.05 -0.67
N TYR A 110 0.38 -11.04 -1.45
CA TYR A 110 -0.65 -10.84 -2.47
C TYR A 110 -2.07 -11.10 -1.93
N ASN A 111 -2.23 -11.60 -0.70
CA ASN A 111 -3.52 -11.82 -0.05
C ASN A 111 -3.87 -10.67 0.91
N ALA A 112 -3.84 -9.43 0.39
CA ALA A 112 -4.03 -8.23 1.19
C ALA A 112 -5.49 -8.08 1.66
N ILE A 113 -5.66 -7.74 2.95
CA ILE A 113 -6.95 -7.38 3.55
C ILE A 113 -7.36 -5.93 3.26
N SER A 114 -6.46 -5.12 2.71
CA SER A 114 -6.81 -3.83 2.11
C SER A 114 -5.84 -3.48 0.99
N VAL A 115 -6.35 -2.89 -0.09
CA VAL A 115 -5.50 -2.35 -1.17
C VAL A 115 -4.91 -0.98 -0.85
N TYR A 116 -5.29 -0.36 0.28
CA TYR A 116 -4.85 0.97 0.69
C TYR A 116 -3.92 0.93 1.90
N ALA A 117 -4.26 0.12 2.91
CA ALA A 117 -3.53 0.09 4.17
C ALA A 117 -2.20 -0.66 4.06
N PHE A 118 -1.18 -0.14 4.72
CA PHE A 118 0.14 -0.77 4.78
C PHE A 118 0.20 -1.76 5.95
N HIS A 119 1.00 -2.81 5.81
CA HIS A 119 1.14 -3.80 6.86
C HIS A 119 1.83 -3.19 8.11
N PRO A 120 1.24 -3.34 9.32
CA PRO A 120 1.84 -2.87 10.57
C PRO A 120 3.28 -3.32 10.83
N MET A 121 3.70 -4.44 10.24
CA MET A 121 5.06 -4.98 10.39
C MET A 121 6.15 -4.05 9.85
N TYR A 122 5.82 -3.16 8.91
CA TYR A 122 6.80 -2.29 8.26
C TYR A 122 7.06 -0.98 9.00
N VAL A 123 6.42 -0.74 10.15
CA VAL A 123 6.79 0.39 11.00
C VAL A 123 8.21 0.17 11.49
N ASP A 124 9.07 1.15 11.22
CA ASP A 124 10.37 1.26 11.88
C ASP A 124 10.17 1.79 13.30
N LEU A 125 10.30 0.91 14.28
CA LEU A 125 10.15 1.26 15.69
C LEU A 125 11.30 2.14 16.23
N ARG A 126 12.47 2.16 15.57
CA ARG A 126 13.62 3.01 15.97
C ARG A 126 13.33 4.49 15.78
N ALA A 127 12.42 4.83 14.87
CA ALA A 127 12.02 6.19 14.60
C ALA A 127 10.93 6.70 15.56
N LEU A 128 10.43 5.85 16.47
CA LEU A 128 9.42 6.23 17.44
C LEU A 128 10.06 6.69 18.76
N PRO A 129 9.40 7.56 19.54
CA PRO A 129 9.81 7.85 20.91
C PRO A 129 9.88 6.56 21.74
N ALA A 130 10.85 6.50 22.66
CA ALA A 130 10.99 5.38 23.58
C ALA A 130 9.73 5.18 24.43
N LEU A 131 9.47 3.93 24.84
CA LEU A 131 8.43 3.63 25.81
C LEU A 131 8.77 4.28 27.18
N PRO A 132 7.77 4.76 27.94
CA PRO A 132 8.00 5.37 29.25
C PRO A 132 8.68 4.44 30.27
N ASP A 133 8.39 3.13 30.22
CA ASP A 133 9.04 2.13 31.06
C ASP A 133 10.32 1.60 30.39
N ALA A 134 11.48 2.03 30.91
CA ALA A 134 12.78 1.62 30.41
C ALA A 134 13.06 0.11 30.55
N ARG A 135 12.50 -0.57 31.56
CA ARG A 135 12.66 -2.03 31.70
C ARG A 135 11.87 -2.75 30.61
N GLN A 136 10.68 -2.26 30.33
CA GLN A 136 9.83 -2.79 29.26
C GLN A 136 10.46 -2.55 27.88
N GLN A 137 10.97 -1.33 27.62
CA GLN A 137 11.74 -1.01 26.42
C GLN A 137 12.91 -2.00 26.23
N ALA A 138 13.74 -2.18 27.27
CA ALA A 138 14.89 -3.08 27.22
C ALA A 138 14.49 -4.56 27.02
N ALA A 139 13.29 -4.96 27.43
CA ALA A 139 12.76 -6.30 27.17
C ALA A 139 12.44 -6.48 25.67
N PHE A 140 11.71 -5.54 25.07
CA PHE A 140 11.45 -5.53 23.63
C PHE A 140 12.76 -5.51 22.82
N ASP A 141 13.71 -4.65 23.18
CA ASP A 141 14.99 -4.53 22.46
C ASP A 141 15.79 -5.84 22.48
N ARG A 142 15.68 -6.64 23.56
CA ARG A 142 16.32 -7.96 23.64
C ARG A 142 15.63 -8.96 22.72
N GLU A 143 14.30 -9.02 22.75
CA GLU A 143 13.53 -9.94 21.91
C GLU A 143 13.67 -9.60 20.42
N PHE A 144 13.69 -8.33 20.05
CA PHE A 144 13.96 -7.92 18.66
C PHE A 144 15.37 -8.31 18.20
N ARG A 145 16.39 -8.21 19.07
CA ARG A 145 17.74 -8.68 18.75
C ARG A 145 17.80 -10.19 18.56
N GLU A 146 17.10 -10.95 19.39
CA GLU A 146 16.96 -12.40 19.22
C GLU A 146 16.32 -12.73 17.86
N LEU A 147 15.17 -12.13 17.55
CA LEU A 147 14.45 -12.35 16.29
C LEU A 147 15.30 -11.94 15.07
N ASN A 148 16.05 -10.84 15.17
CA ASN A 148 16.91 -10.38 14.08
C ASN A 148 18.09 -11.32 13.80
N ALA A 149 18.55 -12.06 14.82
CA ALA A 149 19.62 -13.04 14.68
C ALA A 149 19.16 -14.38 14.07
N LEU A 150 17.85 -14.63 13.94
CA LEU A 150 17.33 -15.85 13.34
C LEU A 150 17.66 -15.93 11.84
N PRO A 151 17.99 -17.12 11.30
CA PRO A 151 18.33 -17.28 9.88
C PRO A 151 17.14 -16.97 8.96
N THR A 152 15.93 -17.27 9.41
CA THR A 152 14.67 -17.00 8.72
C THR A 152 13.78 -16.09 9.57
N ILE A 153 12.88 -15.37 8.93
CA ILE A 153 11.92 -14.50 9.63
C ILE A 153 10.94 -15.38 10.40
N ASP A 154 10.81 -15.15 11.70
CA ASP A 154 9.71 -15.69 12.50
C ASP A 154 8.52 -14.73 12.40
N TYR A 155 7.74 -14.86 11.33
CA TYR A 155 6.73 -13.89 10.93
C TYR A 155 5.68 -13.64 12.03
N ALA A 156 5.13 -14.71 12.61
CA ALA A 156 4.12 -14.60 13.66
C ALA A 156 4.69 -13.93 14.93
N ARG A 157 5.88 -14.32 15.41
CA ARG A 157 6.49 -13.69 16.60
C ARG A 157 6.83 -12.23 16.36
N VAL A 158 7.39 -11.88 15.20
CA VAL A 158 7.72 -10.50 14.86
C VAL A 158 6.47 -9.62 14.81
N ASN A 159 5.41 -10.07 14.13
CA ASN A 159 4.16 -9.33 14.05
C ASN A 159 3.52 -9.11 15.42
N LYS A 160 3.46 -10.18 16.23
CA LYS A 160 2.94 -10.08 17.60
C LYS A 160 3.76 -9.08 18.42
N LEU A 161 5.09 -9.19 18.41
CA LEU A 161 5.96 -8.34 19.21
C LEU A 161 5.91 -6.87 18.76
N LYS A 162 5.89 -6.60 17.45
CA LYS A 162 5.69 -5.25 16.91
C LYS A 162 4.32 -4.68 17.29
N ARG A 163 3.24 -5.48 17.20
CA ARG A 163 1.89 -5.05 17.61
C ARG A 163 1.84 -4.68 19.10
N ASP A 164 2.42 -5.51 19.96
CA ASP A 164 2.47 -5.27 21.40
C ASP A 164 3.25 -3.98 21.74
N PHE A 165 4.40 -3.77 21.08
CA PHE A 165 5.16 -2.52 21.20
C PHE A 165 4.35 -1.31 20.72
N LEU A 166 3.74 -1.40 19.54
CA LEU A 166 2.97 -0.31 18.94
C LEU A 166 1.76 0.07 19.79
N LEU A 167 1.10 -0.88 20.45
CA LEU A 167 -0.02 -0.60 21.34
C LEU A 167 0.43 0.22 22.57
N LEU A 168 1.59 -0.11 23.13
CA LEU A 168 2.17 0.65 24.24
C LEU A 168 2.63 2.04 23.77
N SER A 169 3.23 2.13 22.59
CA SER A 169 3.61 3.40 21.97
C SER A 169 2.38 4.28 21.69
N PHE A 170 1.28 3.69 21.20
CA PHE A 170 0.01 4.38 20.99
C PHE A 170 -0.57 4.94 22.30
N ARG A 171 -0.56 4.14 23.38
CA ARG A 171 -1.04 4.57 24.69
C ARG A 171 -0.20 5.67 25.31
N ALA A 172 1.12 5.64 25.08
CA ALA A 172 2.06 6.63 25.60
C ALA A 172 2.03 7.94 24.80
N HIS A 173 2.02 7.85 23.47
CA HIS A 173 2.31 8.98 22.57
C HIS A 173 1.22 9.18 21.50
N GLY A 174 0.60 8.09 21.05
CA GLY A 174 -0.32 8.09 19.92
C GLY A 174 -1.60 8.90 20.15
N ARG A 175 -2.19 8.84 21.36
CA ARG A 175 -3.42 9.60 21.66
C ARG A 175 -3.26 11.12 21.47
N GLU A 176 -2.09 11.65 21.79
CA GLU A 176 -1.80 13.07 21.58
C GLU A 176 -1.44 13.37 20.13
N LEU A 177 -0.69 12.47 19.48
CA LEU A 177 -0.38 12.58 18.06
C LEU A 177 -1.65 12.62 17.19
N LEU A 178 -2.70 11.87 17.54
CA LEU A 178 -3.98 11.89 16.82
C LEU A 178 -4.77 13.19 16.98
N LYS A 179 -4.38 14.09 17.89
CA LYS A 179 -4.96 15.44 17.99
C LYS A 179 -4.17 16.47 17.16
N SER A 180 -3.03 16.09 16.61
CA SER A 180 -2.17 17.00 15.85
C SER A 180 -2.81 17.41 14.52
N GLN A 181 -2.48 18.62 14.07
CA GLN A 181 -2.90 19.11 12.74
C GLN A 181 -2.36 18.23 11.61
N ALA A 182 -1.16 17.66 11.76
CA ALA A 182 -0.57 16.78 10.77
C ALA A 182 -1.39 15.49 10.58
N TYR A 183 -1.83 14.88 11.69
CA TYR A 183 -2.75 13.76 11.61
C TYR A 183 -4.12 14.17 11.04
N ALA A 184 -4.68 15.31 11.45
CA ALA A 184 -5.96 15.77 10.90
C ALA A 184 -5.93 15.93 9.37
N THR A 185 -4.83 16.47 8.83
CA THR A 185 -4.60 16.58 7.38
C THR A 185 -4.48 15.20 6.72
N PHE A 186 -3.75 14.26 7.34
CA PHE A 186 -3.67 12.88 6.85
C PHE A 186 -5.04 12.20 6.84
N ALA A 187 -5.79 12.28 7.94
CA ALA A 187 -7.09 11.65 8.08
C ALA A 187 -8.10 12.23 7.07
N ALA A 188 -8.11 13.55 6.88
CA ALA A 188 -8.97 14.20 5.88
C ALA A 188 -8.63 13.75 4.45
N ARG A 189 -7.33 13.67 4.10
CA ARG A 189 -6.88 13.20 2.78
C ARG A 189 -7.25 11.73 2.51
N HIS A 190 -7.31 10.92 3.56
CA HIS A 190 -7.52 9.47 3.47
C HIS A 190 -8.88 9.01 4.02
N ALA A 191 -9.83 9.93 4.17
CA ALA A 191 -11.14 9.67 4.78
C ALA A 191 -11.95 8.59 4.06
N GLN A 192 -11.64 8.33 2.78
CA GLN A 192 -12.32 7.33 1.97
C GLN A 192 -12.03 5.88 2.39
N TRP A 193 -10.85 5.58 2.94
CA TRP A 193 -10.47 4.19 3.24
C TRP A 193 -10.03 3.98 4.70
N LEU A 194 -9.44 5.01 5.33
CA LEU A 194 -8.87 4.87 6.67
C LEU A 194 -9.91 4.44 7.72
N PRO A 195 -11.13 5.03 7.77
CA PRO A 195 -12.13 4.61 8.74
C PRO A 195 -12.57 3.15 8.57
N ALA A 196 -12.78 2.73 7.32
CA ALA A 196 -13.19 1.36 7.00
C ALA A 196 -12.11 0.35 7.42
N TYR A 197 -10.84 0.61 7.11
CA TYR A 197 -9.73 -0.25 7.51
C TYR A 197 -9.58 -0.35 9.04
N ALA A 198 -9.64 0.80 9.73
CA ALA A 198 -9.52 0.83 11.20
C ALA A 198 -10.68 0.08 11.87
N ALA A 199 -11.91 0.26 11.38
CA ALA A 199 -13.08 -0.45 11.87
C ALA A 199 -13.00 -1.96 11.60
N PHE A 200 -12.69 -2.36 10.36
CA PHE A 200 -12.56 -3.78 9.99
C PHE A 200 -11.52 -4.48 10.86
N SER A 201 -10.35 -3.87 11.04
CA SER A 201 -9.26 -4.47 11.83
C SER A 201 -9.61 -4.54 13.32
N ALA A 202 -10.30 -3.52 13.86
CA ALA A 202 -10.79 -3.54 15.23
C ALA A 202 -11.88 -4.60 15.46
N LEU A 203 -12.82 -4.77 14.52
CA LEU A 203 -13.86 -5.81 14.59
C LEU A 203 -13.27 -7.22 14.44
N ARG A 204 -12.34 -7.42 13.51
CA ARG A 204 -11.57 -8.67 13.36
C ARG A 204 -10.92 -9.07 14.67
N ASP A 205 -10.21 -8.15 15.32
CA ASP A 205 -9.54 -8.39 16.60
C ASP A 205 -10.53 -8.64 17.73
N LYS A 206 -11.64 -7.88 17.78
CA LYS A 206 -12.69 -8.02 18.81
C LYS A 206 -13.36 -9.40 18.76
N PHE A 207 -13.67 -9.89 17.56
CA PHE A 207 -14.35 -11.17 17.38
C PHE A 207 -13.40 -12.35 17.27
N ALA A 208 -12.11 -12.13 16.99
CA ALA A 208 -11.13 -13.16 16.67
C ALA A 208 -11.60 -14.10 15.54
N ILE A 209 -12.34 -13.54 14.57
CA ILE A 209 -12.89 -14.26 13.42
C ILE A 209 -12.41 -13.54 12.15
N PRO A 210 -11.59 -14.19 11.31
CA PRO A 210 -11.10 -13.59 10.06
C PRO A 210 -12.20 -13.34 9.02
N ASP A 211 -13.21 -14.20 8.98
CA ASP A 211 -14.32 -14.13 8.06
C ASP A 211 -15.42 -13.20 8.58
N PHE A 212 -15.52 -12.01 7.98
CA PHE A 212 -16.47 -10.99 8.42
C PHE A 212 -17.92 -11.43 8.28
N HIS A 213 -18.27 -12.36 7.38
CA HIS A 213 -19.63 -12.90 7.26
C HIS A 213 -20.08 -13.66 8.52
N ARG A 214 -19.12 -14.08 9.35
CA ARG A 214 -19.36 -14.82 10.59
C ARG A 214 -19.30 -13.92 11.83
N TRP A 215 -19.16 -12.61 11.66
CA TRP A 215 -19.18 -11.68 12.78
C TRP A 215 -20.58 -11.61 13.42
N PRO A 216 -20.69 -11.63 14.76
CA PRO A 216 -21.98 -11.48 15.43
C PRO A 216 -22.69 -10.15 15.15
N GLN A 217 -21.93 -9.13 14.79
CA GLN A 217 -22.40 -7.78 14.44
C GLN A 217 -21.54 -7.26 13.28
N HIS A 218 -22.10 -6.39 12.43
CA HIS A 218 -21.41 -5.80 11.29
C HIS A 218 -20.92 -6.80 10.23
N ALA A 219 -21.58 -7.96 10.12
CA ALA A 219 -21.27 -8.94 9.07
C ALA A 219 -21.50 -8.38 7.66
N GLU A 220 -22.49 -7.50 7.52
CA GLU A 220 -22.63 -6.58 6.40
C GLU A 220 -22.20 -5.18 6.86
N CYS A 221 -21.48 -4.45 6.00
CA CYS A 221 -21.00 -3.12 6.33
C CYS A 221 -22.13 -2.09 6.23
N ASP A 222 -22.60 -1.62 7.38
CA ASP A 222 -23.38 -0.39 7.50
C ASP A 222 -22.47 0.72 8.06
N ALA A 223 -22.17 1.73 7.23
CA ALA A 223 -21.24 2.78 7.58
C ALA A 223 -21.67 3.60 8.81
N GLU A 224 -22.97 3.82 9.01
CA GLU A 224 -23.49 4.58 10.15
C GLU A 224 -23.41 3.75 11.44
N ALA A 225 -23.83 2.49 11.39
CA ALA A 225 -23.76 1.58 12.53
C ALA A 225 -22.31 1.30 12.96
N VAL A 226 -21.41 1.16 11.99
CA VAL A 226 -19.97 1.01 12.23
C VAL A 226 -19.40 2.28 12.87
N ALA A 227 -19.73 3.47 12.34
CA ALA A 227 -19.27 4.73 12.92
C ALA A 227 -19.77 4.92 14.37
N ALA A 228 -21.01 4.54 14.66
CA ALA A 228 -21.56 4.58 16.02
C ALA A 228 -20.82 3.65 17.00
N THR A 229 -20.40 2.47 16.53
CA THR A 229 -19.63 1.50 17.34
C THR A 229 -18.28 2.07 17.79
N PHE A 230 -17.66 2.92 16.95
CA PHE A 230 -16.36 3.54 17.23
C PHE A 230 -16.46 5.04 17.56
N ALA A 231 -17.63 5.48 18.01
CA ALA A 231 -17.85 6.86 18.44
C ALA A 231 -16.94 7.24 19.63
N ALA A 232 -16.67 8.54 19.78
CA ALA A 232 -15.87 9.03 20.89
C ALA A 232 -16.49 8.62 22.25
N GLY A 233 -15.68 8.08 23.16
CA GLY A 233 -16.12 7.63 24.49
C GLY A 233 -16.60 6.18 24.57
N THR A 234 -16.68 5.46 23.44
CA THR A 234 -16.93 4.00 23.44
C THR A 234 -15.69 3.22 23.87
N ALA A 235 -15.87 1.98 24.35
CA ALA A 235 -14.76 1.12 24.74
C ALA A 235 -13.94 0.66 23.53
N GLU A 236 -14.61 0.50 22.39
CA GLU A 236 -14.06 0.06 21.11
C GLU A 236 -13.14 1.11 20.47
N ARG A 237 -13.30 2.39 20.84
CA ARG A 237 -12.58 3.51 20.26
C ARG A 237 -11.06 3.35 20.31
N GLU A 238 -10.51 2.78 21.38
CA GLU A 238 -9.06 2.63 21.55
C GLU A 238 -8.45 1.79 20.42
N THR A 239 -9.09 0.68 20.06
CA THR A 239 -8.59 -0.22 19.01
C THR A 239 -8.70 0.41 17.61
N TYR A 240 -9.75 1.16 17.35
CA TYR A 240 -9.90 1.93 16.11
C TYR A 240 -8.80 3.00 15.98
N ASP A 241 -8.60 3.79 17.04
CA ASP A 241 -7.59 4.86 17.04
C ASP A 241 -6.17 4.29 16.95
N PHE A 242 -5.91 3.11 17.52
CA PHE A 242 -4.65 2.38 17.35
C PHE A 242 -4.35 2.11 15.86
N TYR A 243 -5.31 1.59 15.09
CA TYR A 243 -5.10 1.34 13.66
C TYR A 243 -4.92 2.64 12.86
N CYS A 244 -5.65 3.70 13.21
CA CYS A 244 -5.44 5.03 12.63
C CYS A 244 -4.02 5.56 12.89
N TYR A 245 -3.54 5.41 14.13
CA TYR A 245 -2.18 5.79 14.53
C TYR A 245 -1.11 5.03 13.75
N VAL A 246 -1.24 3.70 13.65
CA VAL A 246 -0.29 2.86 12.92
C VAL A 246 -0.24 3.23 11.43
N GLN A 247 -1.39 3.43 10.78
CA GLN A 247 -1.42 3.83 9.37
C GLN A 247 -0.82 5.23 9.14
N TYR A 248 -1.00 6.15 10.09
CA TYR A 248 -0.33 7.46 10.04
C TYR A 248 1.20 7.35 10.13
N LEU A 249 1.71 6.49 11.03
CA LEU A 249 3.15 6.23 11.14
C LEU A 249 3.71 5.63 9.85
N LEU A 250 3.06 4.60 9.31
CA LEU A 250 3.46 3.94 8.06
C LEU A 250 3.46 4.93 6.89
N HIS A 251 2.41 5.74 6.76
CA HIS A 251 2.33 6.76 5.73
C HIS A 251 3.47 7.77 5.84
N THR A 252 3.77 8.25 7.04
CA THR A 252 4.84 9.23 7.28
C THR A 252 6.20 8.63 6.90
N GLN A 253 6.51 7.44 7.42
CA GLN A 253 7.79 6.77 7.16
C GLN A 253 7.97 6.42 5.67
N LEU A 254 6.94 5.87 5.00
CA LEU A 254 7.04 5.56 3.57
C LEU A 254 7.14 6.84 2.71
N SER A 255 6.47 7.92 3.10
CA SER A 255 6.58 9.21 2.41
C SER A 255 8.00 9.77 2.52
N GLU A 256 8.66 9.62 3.66
CA GLU A 256 10.06 10.00 3.84
C GLU A 256 11.00 9.16 2.96
N VAL A 257 10.80 7.83 2.91
CA VAL A 257 11.54 6.93 2.02
C VAL A 257 11.35 7.34 0.56
N THR A 258 10.11 7.61 0.17
CA THR A 258 9.76 8.03 -1.20
C THR A 258 10.45 9.33 -1.58
N ALA A 259 10.38 10.33 -0.71
CA ALA A 259 11.03 11.61 -0.93
C ALA A 259 12.56 11.45 -0.99
N HIS A 260 13.12 10.56 -0.17
CA HIS A 260 14.54 10.22 -0.19
C HIS A 260 14.95 9.55 -1.50
N ALA A 261 14.22 8.54 -1.95
CA ALA A 261 14.47 7.88 -3.24
C ALA A 261 14.50 8.87 -4.41
N ARG A 262 13.51 9.78 -4.46
CA ARG A 262 13.44 10.84 -5.47
C ARG A 262 14.67 11.75 -5.43
N ARG A 263 15.08 12.21 -4.24
CA ARG A 263 16.30 13.04 -4.08
C ARG A 263 17.57 12.30 -4.47
N SER A 264 17.62 10.98 -4.23
CA SER A 264 18.76 10.12 -4.58
C SER A 264 18.75 9.65 -6.04
N GLY A 265 17.78 10.10 -6.86
CA GLY A 265 17.67 9.70 -8.27
C GLY A 265 17.29 8.22 -8.48
N VAL A 266 16.67 7.61 -7.47
CA VAL A 266 16.21 6.22 -7.47
C VAL A 266 14.68 6.19 -7.65
N VAL A 267 14.22 5.47 -8.66
CA VAL A 267 12.81 5.17 -8.89
C VAL A 267 12.38 4.07 -7.94
N LEU A 268 11.55 4.40 -6.96
CA LEU A 268 10.89 3.40 -6.12
C LEU A 268 9.70 2.80 -6.89
N LYS A 269 9.79 1.52 -7.22
CA LYS A 269 8.83 0.77 -8.03
C LYS A 269 8.01 -0.18 -7.15
N GLY A 270 6.71 0.05 -7.06
CA GLY A 270 5.78 -0.81 -6.32
C GLY A 270 5.34 -2.04 -7.11
N ASP A 271 4.52 -2.87 -6.47
CA ASP A 271 3.87 -4.04 -7.06
C ASP A 271 2.39 -4.06 -6.62
N ILE A 272 1.49 -4.16 -7.59
CA ILE A 272 0.03 -4.14 -7.39
C ILE A 272 -0.47 -5.59 -7.59
N PRO A 273 -0.91 -6.28 -6.52
CA PRO A 273 -1.56 -7.58 -6.64
C PRO A 273 -2.79 -7.53 -7.56
N ILE A 274 -3.02 -8.60 -8.33
CA ILE A 274 -4.18 -8.65 -9.24
C ILE A 274 -5.52 -8.57 -8.51
N GLY A 275 -5.61 -9.03 -7.27
CA GLY A 275 -6.87 -9.13 -6.53
C GLY A 275 -6.78 -8.64 -5.09
N ILE A 276 -7.82 -8.98 -4.34
CA ILE A 276 -7.96 -8.75 -2.90
C ILE A 276 -8.10 -10.09 -2.19
N ALA A 277 -7.81 -10.13 -0.89
CA ALA A 277 -8.28 -11.24 -0.05
C ALA A 277 -9.81 -11.30 -0.11
N ARG A 278 -10.37 -12.52 0.00
CA ARG A 278 -11.82 -12.72 0.10
C ARG A 278 -12.41 -12.05 1.33
N CYS A 279 -11.69 -12.12 2.44
CA CYS A 279 -12.03 -11.47 3.70
C CYS A 279 -11.24 -10.16 3.81
N SER A 280 -11.58 -9.16 3.01
CA SER A 280 -10.90 -7.85 3.00
C SER A 280 -11.87 -6.71 3.30
N VAL A 281 -11.30 -5.54 3.60
CA VAL A 281 -12.03 -4.29 3.74
C VAL A 281 -12.84 -4.01 2.48
N GLU A 282 -12.24 -4.16 1.29
CA GLU A 282 -12.95 -3.84 0.04
C GLU A 282 -14.08 -4.84 -0.26
N ALA A 283 -13.93 -6.11 0.08
CA ALA A 283 -15.03 -7.09 -0.01
C ALA A 283 -16.14 -6.81 1.01
N TRP A 284 -15.81 -6.23 2.17
CA TRP A 284 -16.76 -5.89 3.21
C TRP A 284 -17.53 -4.59 2.91
N THR A 285 -16.85 -3.54 2.45
CA THR A 285 -17.46 -2.21 2.23
C THR A 285 -17.99 -1.99 0.82
N GLU A 286 -17.40 -2.63 -0.19
CA GLU A 286 -17.76 -2.43 -1.60
C GLU A 286 -17.97 -3.79 -2.33
N PRO A 287 -18.77 -4.74 -1.78
CA PRO A 287 -18.88 -6.10 -2.32
C PRO A 287 -19.39 -6.14 -3.77
N HIS A 288 -20.14 -5.14 -4.21
CA HIS A 288 -20.72 -5.06 -5.55
C HIS A 288 -19.69 -5.01 -6.69
N TYR A 289 -18.44 -4.63 -6.39
CA TYR A 289 -17.33 -4.68 -7.35
C TYR A 289 -16.73 -6.08 -7.54
N PHE A 290 -17.17 -7.09 -6.79
CA PHE A 290 -16.54 -8.40 -6.74
C PHE A 290 -17.57 -9.53 -6.88
N ASN A 291 -17.23 -10.57 -7.64
CA ASN A 291 -17.99 -11.82 -7.64
C ASN A 291 -17.45 -12.73 -6.53
N LEU A 292 -18.04 -12.63 -5.34
CA LEU A 292 -17.63 -13.41 -4.17
C LEU A 292 -18.03 -14.90 -4.24
N ASN A 293 -18.80 -15.33 -5.23
CA ASN A 293 -19.12 -16.75 -5.46
C ASN A 293 -18.12 -17.46 -6.38
N GLY A 294 -17.11 -16.75 -6.90
CA GLY A 294 -16.06 -17.29 -7.77
C GLY A 294 -14.67 -17.15 -7.16
N SER A 295 -13.68 -17.74 -7.85
CA SER A 295 -12.27 -17.63 -7.49
C SER A 295 -11.41 -17.43 -8.72
N ALA A 296 -10.48 -16.48 -8.65
CA ALA A 296 -9.45 -16.27 -9.66
C ALA A 296 -8.39 -17.38 -9.58
N GLY A 297 -7.73 -17.63 -10.71
CA GLY A 297 -6.75 -18.68 -10.85
C GLY A 297 -6.15 -18.69 -12.25
N ALA A 298 -5.35 -19.71 -12.51
CA ALA A 298 -4.82 -20.00 -13.84
C ALA A 298 -5.26 -21.40 -14.28
N PRO A 299 -5.68 -21.59 -15.54
CA PRO A 299 -5.98 -22.91 -16.06
C PRO A 299 -4.70 -23.78 -16.12
N PRO A 300 -4.84 -25.11 -16.28
CA PRO A 300 -3.71 -25.96 -16.63
C PRO A 300 -2.97 -25.47 -17.87
N ASP A 301 -1.65 -25.64 -17.88
CA ASP A 301 -0.78 -25.31 -18.99
C ASP A 301 0.36 -26.34 -19.13
N ALA A 302 1.31 -26.09 -20.03
CA ALA A 302 2.43 -26.98 -20.30
C ALA A 302 3.37 -27.20 -19.10
N PHE A 303 3.31 -26.34 -18.08
CA PHE A 303 4.14 -26.38 -16.88
C PHE A 303 3.36 -26.81 -15.62
N SER A 304 2.03 -26.65 -15.61
CA SER A 304 1.15 -27.06 -14.51
C SER A 304 -0.07 -27.81 -15.01
N LEU A 305 -0.11 -29.13 -14.77
CA LEU A 305 -1.22 -29.99 -15.18
C LEU A 305 -2.54 -29.72 -14.44
N THR A 306 -2.47 -29.14 -13.24
CA THR A 306 -3.66 -28.87 -12.40
C THR A 306 -4.10 -27.41 -12.43
N GLY A 307 -3.34 -26.53 -13.08
CA GLY A 307 -3.55 -25.09 -12.96
C GLY A 307 -3.34 -24.61 -11.53
N GLN A 308 -3.94 -23.48 -11.19
CA GLN A 308 -3.85 -22.86 -9.87
C GLN A 308 -5.19 -22.22 -9.50
N ASN A 309 -5.60 -22.35 -8.23
CA ASN A 309 -6.69 -21.60 -7.65
C ASN A 309 -6.11 -20.67 -6.58
N TRP A 310 -6.19 -19.36 -6.78
CA TRP A 310 -5.56 -18.38 -5.91
C TRP A 310 -6.46 -17.95 -4.74
N GLY A 311 -7.74 -18.30 -4.77
CA GLY A 311 -8.71 -17.99 -3.71
C GLY A 311 -9.30 -16.58 -3.74
N PHE A 312 -8.77 -15.69 -4.59
CA PHE A 312 -9.22 -14.30 -4.72
C PHE A 312 -10.58 -14.22 -5.43
N PRO A 313 -11.51 -13.33 -5.03
CA PRO A 313 -12.69 -13.08 -5.83
C PRO A 313 -12.32 -12.42 -7.17
N THR A 314 -13.12 -12.66 -8.20
CA THR A 314 -12.96 -11.98 -9.50
C THR A 314 -13.67 -10.64 -9.51
N TYR A 315 -13.23 -9.70 -10.33
CA TYR A 315 -13.91 -8.41 -10.51
C TYR A 315 -15.26 -8.53 -11.21
N ASN A 316 -16.23 -7.73 -10.76
CA ASN A 316 -17.44 -7.44 -11.50
C ASN A 316 -17.16 -6.27 -12.46
N TRP A 317 -16.57 -6.58 -13.62
CA TRP A 317 -16.18 -5.59 -14.61
C TRP A 317 -17.36 -4.77 -15.14
N ALA A 318 -18.57 -5.34 -15.19
CA ALA A 318 -19.76 -4.59 -15.60
C ALA A 318 -20.11 -3.48 -14.60
N ALA A 319 -20.08 -3.79 -13.30
CA ALA A 319 -20.31 -2.78 -12.25
C ALA A 319 -19.21 -1.71 -12.25
N MET A 320 -17.94 -2.10 -12.41
CA MET A 320 -16.83 -1.15 -12.52
C MET A 320 -16.92 -0.29 -13.78
N ALA A 321 -17.31 -0.84 -14.92
CA ALA A 321 -17.46 -0.06 -16.14
C ALA A 321 -18.58 0.99 -16.01
N ALA A 322 -19.66 0.67 -15.28
CA ALA A 322 -20.81 1.54 -15.10
C ALA A 322 -20.49 2.87 -14.38
N ASP A 323 -19.47 2.90 -13.51
CA ASP A 323 -19.02 4.12 -12.83
C ASP A 323 -17.71 4.70 -13.39
N GLY A 324 -17.28 4.21 -14.55
CA GLY A 324 -16.04 4.64 -15.19
C GLY A 324 -14.78 4.17 -14.45
N TYR A 325 -14.80 2.97 -13.90
CA TYR A 325 -13.70 2.29 -13.22
C TYR A 325 -13.21 3.03 -11.97
N ALA A 326 -14.14 3.57 -11.19
CA ALA A 326 -13.83 4.40 -10.03
C ALA A 326 -12.95 3.66 -9.03
N TRP A 327 -13.24 2.39 -8.73
CA TRP A 327 -12.44 1.57 -7.80
C TRP A 327 -10.97 1.47 -8.22
N TRP A 328 -10.71 1.10 -9.48
CA TRP A 328 -9.34 0.99 -10.00
C TRP A 328 -8.62 2.33 -10.06
N LYS A 329 -9.30 3.41 -10.46
CA LYS A 329 -8.73 4.77 -10.46
C LYS A 329 -8.28 5.17 -9.06
N ARG A 330 -9.10 4.94 -8.03
CA ARG A 330 -8.74 5.22 -6.63
C ARG A 330 -7.52 4.44 -6.17
N ARG A 331 -7.46 3.15 -6.52
CA ARG A 331 -6.30 2.30 -6.24
C ARG A 331 -5.02 2.85 -6.87
N TYR A 332 -5.07 3.27 -8.13
CA TYR A 332 -3.91 3.91 -8.80
C TYR A 332 -3.52 5.23 -8.14
N PHE A 333 -4.48 6.09 -7.82
CA PHE A 333 -4.20 7.36 -7.14
C PHE A 333 -3.50 7.14 -5.80
N LYS A 334 -3.93 6.15 -5.02
CA LYS A 334 -3.26 5.81 -3.75
C LYS A 334 -1.81 5.37 -3.98
N MET A 335 -1.59 4.47 -4.94
CA MET A 335 -0.24 3.96 -5.22
C MET A 335 0.71 5.05 -5.73
N ALA A 336 0.20 5.98 -6.53
CA ALA A 336 0.98 7.10 -7.06
C ALA A 336 1.48 8.09 -5.98
N GLU A 337 0.92 8.06 -4.77
CA GLU A 337 1.42 8.87 -3.66
C GLU A 337 2.86 8.49 -3.28
N HIS A 338 3.17 7.20 -3.33
CA HIS A 338 4.40 6.62 -2.80
C HIS A 338 5.33 6.06 -3.88
N PHE A 339 4.80 5.63 -5.02
CA PHE A 339 5.58 4.96 -6.05
C PHE A 339 5.67 5.77 -7.34
N SER A 340 6.85 5.75 -7.96
CA SER A 340 7.08 6.41 -9.25
C SER A 340 6.81 5.48 -10.44
N ALA A 341 6.78 4.17 -10.19
CA ALA A 341 6.41 3.15 -11.15
C ALA A 341 5.77 1.98 -10.41
N TYR A 342 5.04 1.11 -11.12
CA TYR A 342 4.48 -0.09 -10.53
C TYR A 342 4.52 -1.25 -11.52
N ARG A 343 4.65 -2.47 -10.98
CA ARG A 343 4.23 -3.69 -11.67
C ARG A 343 2.74 -3.88 -11.39
N ILE A 344 1.97 -4.23 -12.41
CA ILE A 344 0.65 -4.82 -12.24
C ILE A 344 0.86 -6.33 -12.35
N ASP A 345 0.60 -7.03 -11.26
CA ASP A 345 0.69 -8.48 -11.25
C ASP A 345 -0.41 -9.09 -12.12
N HIS A 346 -0.07 -10.16 -12.84
CA HIS A 346 -0.99 -10.87 -13.74
C HIS A 346 -1.80 -9.96 -14.70
N ILE A 347 -1.12 -9.08 -15.44
CA ILE A 347 -1.71 -8.10 -16.38
C ILE A 347 -2.66 -8.67 -17.46
N LEU A 348 -2.72 -9.99 -17.62
CA LEU A 348 -3.62 -10.66 -18.57
C LEU A 348 -5.07 -10.72 -18.06
N GLY A 349 -5.27 -10.72 -16.74
CA GLY A 349 -6.60 -10.67 -16.10
C GLY A 349 -7.05 -9.24 -15.88
#